data_AF-A0A2D9J2M5-F1
#
_entry.id   AF-A0A2D9J2M5-F1
#
_cell.length_a   1.000
_cell.length_b   1.000
_cell.length_c   1.000
_cell.angle_alpha   90.00
_cell.angle_beta   90.00
_cell.angle_gamma   90.00
#
_symmetry.space_group_name_H-M   'P 1'
#
loop_
_entity.id
_entity.type
_entity.pdbx_description
1 polymer ?
#
loop_
_entity_poly.entity_id
_entity_poly.type
_entity_poly.pdbx_seq_one_letter_code
_entity_poly.pdbx_strand_id
1 'polypeptide(L)' 'MNDMSQGQRRELTAEQQWEQFTVLKTADDYIDSLRGRNLDVYLLGERIEEPVDHPIVRPSINAM' A
#
# COMPACT_ATOMS: atom_id res chain seq x y z
N MET A 1 17.28 -20.89 -36.29
CA MET A 1 15.93 -20.40 -36.01
C MET A 1 15.83 -20.13 -34.52
N ASN A 2 15.76 -18.87 -34.09
CA ASN A 2 15.39 -18.54 -32.71
C ASN A 2 13.92 -18.11 -32.73
N ASP A 3 13.10 -18.89 -32.03
CA ASP A 3 11.67 -18.69 -31.84
C ASP A 3 11.43 -17.41 -31.01
N MET A 4 11.06 -16.33 -31.68
CA MET A 4 10.64 -15.07 -31.05
C MET A 4 9.13 -15.10 -30.78
N SER A 5 8.67 -16.05 -29.97
CA SER A 5 7.30 -16.05 -29.41
C SER A 5 7.30 -15.76 -27.91
N GLN A 6 8.18 -14.87 -27.46
CA GLN A 6 8.02 -14.26 -26.14
C GLN A 6 6.79 -13.35 -26.18
N GLY A 7 5.71 -13.83 -25.57
CA GLY A 7 4.38 -13.25 -25.61
C GLY A 7 4.38 -11.74 -25.43
N GLN A 8 3.65 -11.08 -26.33
CA GLN A 8 3.37 -9.66 -26.30
C GLN A 8 2.65 -9.31 -24.98
N ARG A 9 3.41 -8.96 -23.93
CA ARG A 9 2.83 -8.34 -22.73
C ARG A 9 2.22 -7.02 -23.21
N ARG A 10 0.89 -6.94 -23.27
CA ARG A 10 0.20 -5.68 -23.53
C ARG A 10 0.50 -4.76 -22.36
N GLU A 11 1.40 -3.80 -22.56
CA GLU A 11 1.62 -2.71 -21.62
C GLU A 11 0.34 -1.86 -21.57
N LEU A 12 -0.20 -1.70 -20.37
CA LEU A 12 -1.37 -0.88 -20.12
C LEU A 12 -1.00 0.60 -20.29
N THR A 13 -1.95 1.41 -20.74
CA THR A 13 -1.77 2.88 -20.72
C THR A 13 -1.71 3.38 -19.28
N ALA A 14 -1.17 4.59 -19.06
CA ALA A 14 -1.14 5.19 -17.73
C ALA A 14 -2.55 5.27 -17.12
N GLU A 15 -3.56 5.65 -17.90
CA GLU A 15 -4.97 5.72 -17.45
C GLU A 15 -5.48 4.35 -16.96
N GLN A 16 -5.23 3.30 -17.73
CA GLN A 16 -5.62 1.93 -17.37
C GLN A 16 -4.87 1.42 -16.13
N GLN A 17 -3.64 1.86 -15.90
CA GLN A 17 -2.91 1.56 -14.67
C GLN A 17 -3.53 2.30 -13.48
N TRP A 18 -3.90 3.57 -13.65
CA TRP A 18 -4.53 4.37 -12.60
C TRP A 18 -5.91 3.84 -12.19
N GLU A 19 -6.69 3.32 -13.13
CA GLU A 19 -8.01 2.70 -12.87
C GLU A 19 -7.96 1.48 -11.93
N GLN A 20 -6.79 0.85 -11.78
CA GLN A 20 -6.62 -0.31 -10.89
C GLN A 20 -6.54 0.07 -9.41
N PHE A 21 -6.28 1.34 -9.09
CA PHE A 21 -6.14 1.80 -7.72
C PHE A 21 -7.46 2.34 -7.17
N THR A 22 -7.71 2.04 -5.89
CA THR A 22 -8.87 2.58 -5.18
C THR A 22 -8.59 4.00 -4.70
N VAL A 23 -9.52 4.92 -4.94
CA VAL A 23 -9.45 6.31 -4.45
C VAL A 23 -9.84 6.33 -2.97
N LEU A 24 -8.98 6.92 -2.14
CA LEU A 24 -9.26 7.17 -0.71
C LEU A 24 -9.95 8.53 -0.58
N LYS A 25 -11.14 8.57 0.03
CA LYS A 25 -11.95 9.79 0.13
C LYS A 25 -12.12 10.26 1.56
N THR A 26 -12.02 9.35 2.52
CA THR A 26 -12.26 9.60 3.93
C THR A 26 -11.03 9.24 4.77
N ALA A 27 -11.02 9.73 6.02
CA ALA A 27 -9.99 9.36 6.99
C ALA A 27 -9.99 7.85 7.27
N ASP A 28 -11.17 7.24 7.38
CA ASP A 28 -11.32 5.80 7.60
C ASP A 28 -10.75 5.01 6.41
N ASP A 29 -10.99 5.45 5.16
CA ASP A 29 -10.38 4.82 3.98
C ASP A 29 -8.85 4.84 4.07
N TYR A 30 -8.27 5.98 4.50
CA TYR A 30 -6.83 6.10 4.68
C TYR A 30 -6.30 5.17 5.76
N ILE A 31 -6.93 5.16 6.93
CA ILE A 31 -6.59 4.29 8.06
C ILE A 31 -6.64 2.82 7.63
N ASP A 32 -7.73 2.40 7.00
CA ASP A 32 -7.92 1.02 6.57
C ASP A 32 -6.96 0.62 5.46
N SER A 33 -6.62 1.57 4.57
CA SER A 33 -5.61 1.32 3.54
C SER A 33 -4.26 0.92 4.14
N LEU A 34 -3.91 1.38 5.35
CA LEU A 34 -2.61 1.14 5.98
C LEU A 34 -2.51 -0.22 6.69
N ARG A 35 -3.65 -0.86 7.00
CA ARG A 35 -3.71 -2.09 7.79
C ARG A 35 -3.19 -3.30 7.02
N GLY A 36 -2.64 -4.28 7.75
CA GLY A 36 -2.27 -5.57 7.16
C GLY A 36 -1.15 -5.51 6.11
N ARG A 37 -0.40 -4.40 6.05
CA ARG A 37 0.69 -4.19 5.08
C ARG A 37 1.99 -4.92 5.42
N ASN A 38 2.04 -5.64 6.56
CA ASN A 38 3.25 -6.28 7.08
C ASN A 38 4.46 -5.32 7.06
N LEU A 39 4.26 -4.13 7.62
CA LEU A 39 5.27 -3.07 7.63
C LEU A 39 6.36 -3.39 8.64
N ASP A 40 7.61 -3.13 8.27
CA ASP A 40 8.74 -3.22 9.19
C ASP A 40 8.87 -1.93 10.02
N VAL A 41 7.98 -1.78 11.01
CA VAL A 41 7.95 -0.65 11.93
C VAL A 41 8.51 -1.06 13.29
N TYR A 42 9.44 -0.26 13.80
CA TYR A 42 10.08 -0.47 15.10
C TYR A 42 9.79 0.71 16.02
N LEU A 43 9.38 0.41 17.25
CA LEU A 43 9.11 1.38 18.29
C LEU A 43 9.88 0.97 19.54
N LEU A 44 10.70 1.89 20.08
CA LEU A 44 11.52 1.65 21.26
C LEU A 44 12.45 0.42 21.15
N GLY A 45 12.89 0.09 19.93
CA GLY A 45 13.76 -1.04 19.65
C GLY A 45 13.05 -2.36 19.38
N GLU A 46 11.71 -2.40 19.46
CA GLU A 46 10.90 -3.61 19.21
C GLU A 46 10.07 -3.46 17.93
N ARG A 47 9.93 -4.54 17.16
CA ARG A 47 9.07 -4.57 15.97
C ARG A 47 7.61 -4.69 16.39
N ILE A 48 6.75 -3.83 15.86
CA ILE A 48 5.30 -3.89 16.12
C ILE A 48 4.56 -4.45 14.90
N GLU A 49 3.60 -5.35 15.14
CA GLU A 49 2.89 -6.07 14.07
C GLU A 49 1.88 -5.19 13.32
N GLU A 50 1.10 -4.40 14.06
CA GLU A 50 0.09 -3.52 13.49
C GLU A 50 0.28 -2.07 13.99
N PRO A 51 1.09 -1.26 13.28
CA PRO A 51 1.39 0.10 13.69
C PRO A 51 0.16 1.03 13.66
N VAL A 52 -0.85 0.71 12.84
CA VAL A 52 -2.03 1.57 12.65
C VAL A 52 -2.89 1.66 13.91
N ASP A 53 -2.92 0.61 14.73
CA ASP A 53 -3.67 0.59 16.00
C ASP A 53 -2.81 0.88 17.22
N HIS A 54 -1.49 1.02 17.04
CA HIS A 54 -0.60 1.22 18.16
C HIS A 54 -0.85 2.60 18.80
N PRO A 55 -1.12 2.70 20.12
CA PRO A 55 -1.59 3.94 20.76
C PRO A 55 -0.58 5.10 20.68
N ILE A 56 0.71 4.80 20.58
CA ILE A 56 1.76 5.81 20.36
C ILE A 56 1.83 6.30 18.91
N VAL A 57 1.48 5.43 17.95
CA VAL A 57 1.62 5.72 16.50
C VAL A 57 0.33 6.35 15.95
N ARG A 58 -0.84 5.91 16.43
CA ARG A 58 -2.15 6.36 15.95
C ARG A 58 -2.31 7.89 15.89
N PRO A 59 -1.87 8.68 16.89
CA PRO A 59 -1.98 10.14 16.83
C PRO A 59 -1.26 10.75 15.62
N SER A 60 -0.10 10.18 15.23
CA SER A 60 0.65 10.63 14.05
C SER A 60 -0.08 10.32 12.74
N ILE A 61 -0.76 9.17 12.66
CA ILE A 61 -1.59 8.81 11.51
C ILE A 61 -2.79 9.75 11.38
N ASN A 62 -3.44 10.08 12.50
CA ASN A 62 -4.60 10.98 12.52
C ASN A 62 -4.26 12.44 12.18
N ALA A 63 -2.98 12.83 12.20
CA ALA A 63 -2.55 14.19 11.90
C ALA A 63 -2.43 14.48 10.39
N MET A 64 -2.55 13.45 9.56
CA MET A 64 -2.53 13.52 8.09
C MET A 64 -3.92 13.84 7.54
#